data_AF-T1AIU6-F1
#
_entry.id   AF-T1AIU6-F1
#
_cell.length_a   1.000
_cell.length_b   1.000
_cell.length_c   1.000
_cell.angle_alpha   90.00
_cell.angle_beta   90.00
_cell.angle_gamma   90.00
#
_symmetry.space_group_name_H-M   'P 1'
#
loop_
_entity.id
_entity.type
_entity.pdbx_description
1 polymer ?
#
loop_
_entity_poly.entity_id
_entity_poly.type
_entity_poly.pdbx_seq_one_letter_code
_entity_poly.pdbx_strand_id
1 'polypeptide(L)' 'MLMAALRLNIPAVFVSGGPMEAGKVVKTVNGEQKVIKLDLVDAMIKSGDIHVSDTDVAEIERSACPTCGSCSGMFTANS' A
#
# COMPACT_ATOMS: atom_id res chain seq x y z
N MET A 1 4.73 -7.18 -19.92
CA MET A 1 5.02 -6.07 -20.86
C MET A 1 6.45 -6.11 -21.40
N LEU A 2 7.48 -6.03 -20.55
CA LEU A 2 8.89 -6.01 -21.01
C LEU A 2 9.27 -7.24 -21.87
N MET A 3 8.85 -8.45 -21.46
CA MET A 3 9.07 -9.65 -22.27
C MET A 3 8.47 -9.57 -23.68
N ALA A 4 7.33 -8.89 -23.85
CA ALA A 4 6.70 -8.74 -25.16
C ALA A 4 7.44 -7.71 -26.03
N ALA A 5 7.85 -6.58 -25.44
CA ALA A 5 8.65 -5.56 -26.13
C ALA A 5 9.95 -6.15 -26.69
N LEU A 6 10.66 -6.93 -25.86
CA LEU A 6 11.90 -7.61 -26.29
C LEU A 6 11.66 -8.66 -27.36
N ARG A 7 10.56 -9.43 -27.28
CA ARG A 7 10.23 -10.47 -28.27
C ARG A 7 9.86 -9.91 -29.63
N LEU A 8 9.11 -8.79 -29.66
CA LEU A 8 8.67 -8.17 -30.91
C LEU A 8 9.78 -7.36 -31.59
N ASN A 9 10.75 -6.86 -30.81
CA ASN A 9 11.90 -6.11 -31.31
C ASN A 9 11.52 -4.93 -32.24
N ILE A 10 10.47 -4.22 -31.86
CA ILE A 10 10.02 -2.97 -32.49
C ILE A 10 10.13 -1.81 -31.49
N PRO A 11 10.23 -0.54 -31.92
CA PRO A 11 10.26 0.60 -31.02
C PRO A 11 9.09 0.58 -30.03
N ALA A 12 9.40 0.58 -28.74
CA ALA A 12 8.41 0.48 -27.66
C ALA A 12 8.80 1.39 -26.49
N VAL A 13 7.80 1.92 -25.80
CA VAL A 13 7.96 2.74 -24.59
C VAL A 13 7.11 2.13 -23.48
N PHE A 14 7.69 1.95 -22.29
CA PHE A 14 6.96 1.51 -21.10
C PHE A 14 6.68 2.71 -20.21
N VAL A 15 5.40 2.95 -19.91
CA VAL A 15 4.94 4.00 -19.00
C VAL A 15 4.38 3.32 -17.77
N SER A 16 5.03 3.50 -16.62
CA SER A 16 4.50 3.02 -15.35
C SER A 16 3.27 3.84 -14.94
N GLY A 17 2.29 3.19 -14.33
CA GLY A 17 1.12 3.87 -13.76
C GLY A 17 1.41 4.67 -12.48
N GLY A 18 2.52 4.36 -11.80
CA GLY A 18 2.95 5.02 -10.56
C GLY A 18 2.34 4.43 -9.27
N PRO A 19 3.04 4.59 -8.13
CA PRO A 19 2.56 4.12 -6.84
C PRO A 19 1.44 5.00 -6.28
N MET A 20 0.58 4.39 -5.46
CA MET A 20 -0.35 5.13 -4.61
C MET A 20 0.38 5.80 -3.45
N GLU A 21 -0.23 6.85 -2.89
CA GLU A 21 0.26 7.49 -1.68
C GLU A 21 0.19 6.56 -0.45
N ALA A 22 1.06 6.77 0.52
CA ALA A 22 1.04 6.00 1.77
C ALA A 22 -0.23 6.29 2.59
N GLY A 23 -0.88 5.23 3.07
CA GLY A 23 -2.02 5.31 3.96
C GLY A 23 -1.66 5.96 5.31
N LYS A 24 -2.65 6.52 6.00
CA LYS A 24 -2.46 7.17 7.31
C LYS A 24 -3.65 6.94 8.21
N VAL A 25 -3.39 6.60 9.47
CA VAL A 25 -4.41 6.52 10.53
C VAL A 25 -3.97 7.38 11.71
N VAL A 26 -4.92 8.07 12.34
CA VAL A 26 -4.67 8.88 13.56
C VAL A 26 -5.12 8.08 14.77
N LYS A 27 -4.18 7.66 15.62
CA LYS A 27 -4.51 6.98 16.88
C LYS A 27 -3.98 7.75 18.08
N THR A 28 -4.71 7.65 19.19
CA THR A 28 -4.25 8.18 20.48
C THR A 28 -3.35 7.14 21.14
N VAL A 29 -2.07 7.45 21.26
CA VAL A 29 -1.08 6.60 21.93
C VAL A 29 -0.51 7.39 23.10
N ASN A 30 -0.65 6.86 24.32
CA ASN A 30 -0.19 7.51 25.56
C ASN A 30 -0.79 8.92 25.79
N GLY A 31 -2.04 9.14 25.37
CA GLY A 31 -2.73 10.43 25.52
C GLY A 31 -2.43 11.47 24.43
N GLU A 32 -1.58 11.15 23.46
CA GLU A 32 -1.26 12.02 22.32
C GLU A 32 -1.78 11.44 21.00
N GLN A 33 -2.33 12.27 20.12
CA GLN A 33 -2.66 11.87 18.76
C GLN A 33 -1.40 11.71 17.92
N LYS A 34 -1.21 10.53 17.34
CA LYS A 34 -0.11 10.22 16.43
C LYS A 34 -0.64 9.76 15.08
N VAL A 35 -0.04 10.30 14.02
CA VAL A 35 -0.26 9.85 12.65
C VAL A 35 0.66 8.66 12.40
N ILE A 36 0.07 7.50 12.16
CA ILE A 36 0.77 6.26 11.82
C ILE A 36 0.65 6.09 10.30
N LYS A 37 1.80 6.01 9.61
CA LYS A 37 1.84 5.67 8.20
C LYS A 37 1.53 4.18 8.03
N LEU A 38 0.78 3.86 6.99
CA LEU A 38 0.34 2.51 6.69
C LEU A 38 0.69 2.15 5.24
N ASP A 39 0.95 0.87 5.04
CA ASP A 39 0.82 0.23 3.73
C ASP A 39 -0.17 -0.95 3.80
N LEU A 40 -0.36 -1.63 2.66
CA LEU A 40 -1.26 -2.78 2.57
C LEU A 40 -0.83 -3.96 3.47
N VAL A 41 0.48 -4.13 3.69
CA VAL A 41 1.01 -5.22 4.51
C VAL A 41 0.68 -5.00 5.98
N ASP A 42 0.70 -3.76 6.46
CA ASP A 42 0.25 -3.44 7.83
C ASP A 42 -1.20 -3.88 8.09
N ALA A 43 -2.09 -3.69 7.13
CA ALA A 43 -3.48 -4.14 7.23
C ALA A 43 -3.58 -5.67 7.27
N MET A 44 -2.78 -6.38 6.46
CA MET A 44 -2.75 -7.84 6.45
C MET A 44 -2.16 -8.45 7.73
N ILE A 45 -1.12 -7.83 8.31
CA ILE A 45 -0.52 -8.31 9.55
C ILE A 45 -1.49 -8.11 10.72
N LYS A 46 -2.10 -6.92 10.81
CA LYS A 46 -2.99 -6.57 11.92
C LYS A 46 -4.32 -7.32 11.88
N SER A 47 -4.81 -7.69 10.70
CA SER A 47 -6.02 -8.53 10.59
C SER A 47 -5.79 -9.97 11.08
N GLY A 48 -4.54 -10.44 11.07
CA GLY A 48 -4.16 -11.75 11.60
C GLY A 48 -3.80 -11.73 13.09
N ASP A 49 -3.69 -10.56 13.72
CA ASP A 49 -3.30 -10.41 15.12
C ASP A 49 -4.52 -10.40 16.03
N ILE A 50 -4.62 -11.42 16.89
CA ILE A 50 -5.71 -11.58 17.87
C ILE A 50 -5.75 -10.47 18.93
N HIS A 51 -4.69 -9.68 19.06
CA HIS A 51 -4.61 -8.56 19.98
C HIS A 51 -5.14 -7.24 19.38
N VAL A 52 -5.48 -7.22 18.09
CA VAL A 52 -6.07 -6.06 17.42
C VAL A 52 -7.57 -6.26 17.31
N SER A 53 -8.35 -5.24 17.69
CA SER A 53 -9.82 -5.32 17.61
C SER A 53 -10.29 -5.22 16.16
N ASP A 54 -11.44 -5.85 15.86
CA ASP A 54 -12.06 -5.77 14.53
C ASP A 54 -12.34 -4.33 14.09
N THR A 55 -12.67 -3.44 15.03
CA THR A 55 -12.87 -2.02 14.75
C THR A 55 -11.59 -1.33 14.30
N ASP A 56 -10.47 -1.67 14.94
CA ASP A 56 -9.15 -1.14 14.61
C ASP A 56 -8.67 -1.67 13.26
N VAL A 57 -8.93 -2.95 12.96
CA VAL A 57 -8.65 -3.55 11.66
C VAL A 57 -9.45 -2.85 10.56
N ALA A 58 -10.74 -2.62 10.77
CA ALA A 58 -11.60 -1.94 9.80
C ALA A 58 -11.18 -0.48 9.53
N GLU A 59 -10.70 0.24 10.55
CA GLU A 59 -10.16 1.60 10.38
C GLU A 59 -8.87 1.59 9.54
N ILE A 60 -7.99 0.62 9.80
CA ILE A 60 -6.72 0.47 9.08
C ILE A 60 -6.97 0.07 7.64
N GLU A 61 -7.86 -0.89 7.39
CA GLU A 61 -8.26 -1.33 6.04
C GLU A 61 -8.74 -0.15 5.19
N ARG A 62 -9.66 0.67 5.72
CA ARG A 62 -10.19 1.85 5.02
C ARG A 62 -9.14 2.92 4.74
N SER A 63 -8.02 2.90 5.46
CA SER A 63 -6.97 3.92 5.39
C SER A 63 -5.73 3.47 4.62
N ALA A 64 -5.58 2.16 4.35
CA ALA A 64 -4.37 1.59 3.75
C ALA A 64 -4.18 1.90 2.26
N CYS A 65 -5.28 2.16 1.53
CA CYS A 65 -5.28 2.45 0.09
C CYS A 65 -5.95 3.80 -0.22
N PRO A 66 -5.27 4.93 0.00
CA PRO A 66 -5.89 6.26 -0.05
C PRO A 66 -6.12 6.80 -1.48
N THR A 67 -5.35 6.34 -2.47
CA THR A 67 -5.40 6.83 -3.86
C THR A 67 -5.29 5.67 -4.85
N CYS A 68 -5.53 5.95 -6.14
CA CYS A 68 -5.17 5.03 -7.20
C CYS A 68 -3.64 4.88 -7.31
N GLY A 69 -3.19 3.74 -7.85
CA GLY A 69 -1.78 3.42 -8.08
C GLY A 69 -1.43 1.98 -7.69
N SER A 70 -0.18 1.58 -7.93
CA SER A 70 0.38 0.34 -7.37
C SER A 70 0.58 0.45 -5.85
N CYS A 71 0.85 -0.68 -5.18
CA CYS A 71 1.18 -0.67 -3.74
C CYS A 71 2.29 0.35 -3.43
N SER A 72 2.22 1.04 -2.29
CA SER A 72 3.12 2.15 -1.92
C SER A 72 4.54 1.72 -1.51
N GLY A 73 4.76 0.44 -1.20
CA GLY A 73 6.06 -0.11 -0.80
C GLY A 73 6.95 -0.55 -1.99
N MET A 74 8.22 -0.89 -1.70
CA MET A 74 9.17 -1.43 -2.70
C MET A 74 8.90 -2.91 -3.01
N PHE A 75 7.79 -3.15 -3.71
CA PHE A 75 7.37 -4.47 -4.18
C PHE A 75 7.52 -4.59 -5.70
N THR A 76 7.03 -5.68 -6.31
CA THR A 76 7.21 -6.00 -7.73
C THR A 76 6.82 -4.88 -8.71
N ALA A 77 5.84 -4.05 -8.38
CA ALA A 77 5.42 -2.96 -9.26
C ALA A 77 6.37 -1.74 -9.22
N ASN A 78 7.14 -1.56 -8.13
CA ASN A 78 7.95 -0.38 -7.86
C ASN A 78 9.47 -0.66 -7.85
N SER A 79 9.88 -1.93 -7.70
CA SER A 79 11.28 -2.39 -7.82
C SER A 79 11.77 -2.33 -9.25
#